data_AF-A0A2S0WGT8-F1
#
_entry.id   AF-A0A2S0WGT8-F1
#
_cell.length_a   1.000
_cell.length_b   1.000
_cell.length_c   1.000
_cell.angle_alpha   90.00
_cell.angle_beta   90.00
_cell.angle_gamma   90.00
#
_symmetry.space_group_name_H-M   'P 1'
#
loop_
_entity.id
_entity.type
_entity.pdbx_description
1 polymer ?
#
loop_
_entity_poly.entity_id
_entity_poly.type
_entity_poly.pdbx_seq_one_letter_code
_entity_poly.pdbx_strand_id
1 'polypeptide(L)'
;MRSDREKIPGGFSKEQADLAEVKEAQLRDENNPTLNSRPGCQVYWPSPFEVCGAIRELYDSIGGPRSFLTYPKSNELVNPDGVGRRSEFINGFIYWHPETGAHTVGIPATVVWANNGWERGHFGYPVTNDVSLGDNWYKQQYQGGYIYTHNNVPPVQAGIQGQIYDKWQDMGAQNSTLGFPVTSEMPTPDGIGRYNLFQKGMMVWHPKFGAHALTGDILLQWVYSGAIDGDAGYPVGDPGVEHDGWKEQKFEKGSIHGAQLDKFFPDFLDGGGLTQDTPTLQSSGVAGGNEYTDAVVLSTRDRCGVPVVLRRGWYSSDGKRGGPWGYDKIRYKHGIWNLYTINKYFRGLCQDRMEGKDRVYETPIYEAFRTSDGTQVSTGRSFDLRGVVETAIFLPGALETRGVKTMFPLYETNGNSDVVPRWFNMEKSLD
;
A
#
# COMPACT_ATOMS: atom_id res chain seq x y z
N MET A 1 4.88 -53.80 11.13
CA MET A 1 4.29 -52.46 10.98
C MET A 1 4.44 -52.03 9.51
N ARG A 2 3.61 -51.13 8.98
CA ARG A 2 3.78 -50.50 7.65
C ARG A 2 5.13 -49.79 7.57
N SER A 3 5.57 -49.19 8.68
CA SER A 3 6.90 -48.57 8.80
C SER A 3 8.09 -49.50 8.45
N ASP A 4 7.92 -50.83 8.56
CA ASP A 4 8.95 -51.83 8.24
C ASP A 4 9.03 -52.16 6.74
N ARG A 5 8.00 -51.78 5.98
CA ARG A 5 7.79 -52.21 4.58
C ARG A 5 7.71 -51.05 3.60
N GLU A 6 7.41 -49.85 4.11
CA GLU A 6 7.12 -48.67 3.31
C GLU A 6 7.98 -47.48 3.74
N LYS A 7 8.28 -46.58 2.80
CA LYS A 7 8.99 -45.34 3.10
C LYS A 7 8.06 -44.40 3.89
N ILE A 8 8.52 -43.95 5.04
CA ILE A 8 7.76 -43.03 5.91
C ILE A 8 7.76 -41.62 5.29
N PRO A 9 6.59 -41.05 4.92
CA PRO A 9 6.48 -39.72 4.36
C PRO A 9 6.58 -38.63 5.45
N GLY A 10 6.71 -37.36 5.06
CA GLY A 10 6.51 -36.22 5.96
C GLY A 10 7.55 -36.01 7.07
N GLY A 11 8.69 -36.71 7.03
CA GLY A 11 9.78 -36.54 7.99
C GLY A 11 9.53 -37.17 9.37
N PHE A 12 8.53 -38.04 9.50
CA PHE A 12 8.24 -38.75 10.74
C PHE A 12 9.26 -39.87 11.00
N SER A 13 9.52 -40.14 12.28
CA SER A 13 10.40 -41.25 12.69
C SER A 13 9.68 -42.60 12.58
N LYS A 14 10.45 -43.69 12.59
CA LYS A 14 9.90 -45.05 12.61
C LYS A 14 9.02 -45.26 13.84
N GLU A 15 9.46 -44.79 14.99
CA GLU A 15 8.75 -44.91 16.26
C GLU A 15 7.40 -44.16 16.23
N GLN A 16 7.34 -42.99 15.57
CA GLN A 16 6.09 -42.25 15.39
C GLN A 16 5.12 -42.99 14.47
N ALA A 17 5.62 -43.51 13.35
CA ALA A 17 4.82 -44.29 12.42
C ALA A 17 4.29 -45.58 13.07
N ASP A 18 5.13 -46.25 13.87
CA ASP A 18 4.74 -47.44 14.62
C ASP A 18 3.65 -47.11 15.66
N LEU A 19 3.83 -46.03 16.40
CA LEU A 19 2.84 -45.57 17.37
C LEU A 19 1.50 -45.24 16.70
N ALA A 20 1.52 -44.63 15.50
CA ALA A 20 0.32 -44.34 14.73
C ALA A 20 -0.45 -45.61 14.37
N GLU A 21 0.23 -46.67 13.97
CA GLU A 21 -0.41 -47.96 13.66
C GLU A 21 -1.01 -48.64 14.89
N VAL A 22 -0.31 -48.61 16.03
CA VAL A 22 -0.84 -49.15 17.29
C VAL A 22 -2.12 -48.42 17.68
N LYS A 23 -2.13 -47.09 17.61
CA LYS A 23 -3.31 -46.29 17.93
C LYS A 23 -4.45 -46.49 16.94
N GLU A 24 -4.16 -46.59 15.65
CA GLU A 24 -5.17 -46.89 14.63
C GLU A 24 -5.83 -48.26 14.88
N ALA A 25 -5.06 -49.26 15.28
CA ALA A 25 -5.59 -50.57 15.67
C ALA A 25 -6.47 -50.48 16.94
N GLN A 26 -6.03 -49.72 17.94
CA GLN A 26 -6.80 -49.51 19.18
C GLN A 26 -8.15 -48.83 18.93
N LEU A 27 -8.22 -47.87 18.00
CA LEU A 27 -9.47 -47.18 17.64
C LEU A 27 -10.44 -48.05 16.85
N ARG A 28 -9.97 -49.11 16.18
CA ARG A 28 -10.79 -50.05 15.41
C ARG A 28 -11.31 -51.23 16.22
N ASP A 29 -10.76 -51.49 17.40
CA ASP A 29 -11.14 -52.61 18.23
C ASP A 29 -12.44 -52.31 19.00
N GLU A 30 -13.57 -52.75 18.43
CA GLU A 30 -14.91 -52.61 19.02
C GLU A 30 -15.06 -53.32 20.38
N ASN A 31 -14.18 -54.29 20.69
CA ASN A 31 -14.21 -55.07 21.93
C ASN A 31 -13.26 -54.53 23.00
N ASN A 32 -12.59 -53.41 22.75
CA ASN A 32 -11.66 -52.81 23.71
C ASN A 32 -12.36 -51.66 24.45
N PRO A 33 -12.82 -51.87 25.71
CA PRO A 33 -13.49 -50.85 26.52
C PRO A 33 -12.47 -49.85 27.09
N THR A 34 -11.52 -49.38 26.27
CA THR A 34 -10.67 -48.27 26.69
C THR A 34 -11.59 -47.11 27.01
N LEU A 35 -11.54 -46.65 28.27
CA LEU A 35 -12.13 -45.41 28.77
C LEU A 35 -11.73 -44.16 27.96
N ASN A 36 -10.98 -44.31 26.87
CA ASN A 36 -10.35 -43.28 26.06
C ASN A 36 -10.65 -43.38 24.55
N SER A 37 -11.40 -44.39 24.04
CA SER A 37 -11.84 -44.35 22.64
C SER A 37 -12.94 -43.28 22.48
N ARG A 38 -12.51 -42.04 22.20
CA ARG A 38 -13.44 -40.95 21.92
C ARG A 38 -14.18 -41.28 20.61
N PRO A 39 -15.51 -41.44 20.63
CA PRO A 39 -16.27 -41.73 19.42
C PRO A 39 -16.01 -40.66 18.36
N GLY A 40 -15.73 -41.07 17.12
CA GLY A 40 -15.49 -40.13 16.01
C GLY A 40 -14.07 -39.58 15.90
N CYS A 41 -13.07 -40.22 16.53
CA CYS A 41 -11.66 -39.91 16.31
C CYS A 41 -11.00 -40.83 15.27
N GLN A 42 -9.96 -40.33 14.60
CA GLN A 42 -9.15 -41.08 13.65
C GLN A 42 -7.67 -40.68 13.74
N VAL A 43 -6.78 -41.66 13.51
CA VAL A 43 -5.34 -41.46 13.37
C VAL A 43 -4.95 -41.51 11.90
N TYR A 44 -3.99 -40.66 11.51
CA TYR A 44 -3.56 -40.50 10.12
C TYR A 44 -2.09 -40.84 9.99
N TRP A 45 -1.81 -42.11 9.68
CA TRP A 45 -0.44 -42.60 9.50
C TRP A 45 0.36 -41.72 8.52
N PRO A 46 1.63 -41.38 8.81
CA PRO A 46 2.45 -41.85 9.93
C PRO A 46 2.36 -40.97 11.20
N SER A 47 1.42 -40.03 11.26
CA SER A 47 1.24 -39.18 12.44
C SER A 47 0.49 -39.94 13.54
N PRO A 48 1.01 -39.95 14.79
CA PRO A 48 0.37 -40.64 15.92
C PRO A 48 -0.73 -39.82 16.62
N PHE A 49 -1.10 -38.66 16.05
CA PHE A 49 -2.10 -37.78 16.64
C PHE A 49 -3.51 -38.11 16.16
N GLU A 50 -4.47 -37.95 17.05
CA GLU A 50 -5.89 -38.23 16.83
C GLU A 50 -6.61 -36.93 16.46
N VAL A 51 -7.34 -36.94 15.34
CA VAL A 51 -8.24 -35.85 14.94
C VAL A 51 -9.68 -36.33 15.12
N CYS A 52 -10.51 -35.50 15.74
CA CYS A 52 -11.84 -35.91 16.20
C CYS A 52 -12.95 -34.97 15.71
N GLY A 53 -14.19 -35.45 15.75
CA GLY A 53 -15.41 -34.65 15.59
C GLY A 53 -15.44 -33.79 14.32
N ALA A 54 -15.96 -32.57 14.44
CA ALA A 54 -16.11 -31.63 13.32
C ALA A 54 -14.77 -31.23 12.68
N ILE A 55 -13.67 -31.22 13.47
CA ILE A 55 -12.32 -30.95 12.94
C ILE A 55 -11.91 -32.08 11.99
N ARG A 56 -12.13 -33.33 12.38
CA ARG A 56 -11.87 -34.52 11.55
C ARG A 56 -12.72 -34.50 10.28
N GLU A 57 -14.01 -34.22 10.42
CA GLU A 57 -14.94 -34.16 9.28
C GLU A 57 -14.48 -33.15 8.22
N LEU A 58 -14.08 -31.94 8.64
CA LEU A 58 -13.51 -30.96 7.73
C LEU A 58 -12.20 -31.46 7.11
N TYR A 59 -11.28 -31.96 7.94
CA TYR A 59 -9.98 -32.44 7.47
C TYR A 59 -10.10 -33.55 6.42
N ASP A 60 -11.00 -34.51 6.62
CA ASP A 60 -11.30 -35.56 5.65
C ASP A 60 -11.92 -34.99 4.37
N SER A 61 -12.84 -34.04 4.49
CA SER A 61 -13.53 -33.43 3.34
C SER A 61 -12.58 -32.70 2.37
N ILE A 62 -11.47 -32.16 2.88
CA ILE A 62 -10.44 -31.47 2.08
C ILE A 62 -9.33 -32.42 1.60
N GLY A 63 -9.46 -33.73 1.84
CA GLY A 63 -8.52 -34.75 1.38
C GLY A 63 -7.51 -35.24 2.42
N GLY A 64 -7.69 -34.88 3.70
CA GLY A 64 -6.88 -35.37 4.81
C GLY A 64 -5.38 -35.11 4.59
N PRO A 65 -4.51 -36.15 4.72
CA PRO A 65 -3.08 -36.00 4.52
C PRO A 65 -2.64 -35.55 3.11
N ARG A 66 -3.53 -35.63 2.10
CA ARG A 66 -3.28 -35.14 0.74
C ARG A 66 -3.66 -33.67 0.55
N SER A 67 -4.32 -33.06 1.54
CA SER A 67 -4.64 -31.63 1.55
C SER A 67 -3.39 -30.78 1.77
N PHE A 68 -3.54 -29.46 1.62
CA PHE A 68 -2.45 -28.52 1.89
C PHE A 68 -1.96 -28.54 3.35
N LEU A 69 -2.81 -28.94 4.30
CA LEU A 69 -2.46 -29.06 5.73
C LEU A 69 -1.48 -30.21 6.00
N THR A 70 -1.47 -31.23 5.14
CA THR A 70 -0.71 -32.48 5.30
C THR A 70 -1.00 -33.14 6.65
N TYR A 71 -0.01 -33.66 7.37
CA TYR A 71 -0.24 -34.51 8.54
C TYR A 71 -0.56 -33.73 9.83
N PRO A 72 -1.37 -34.30 10.75
CA PRO A 72 -1.59 -33.75 12.08
C PRO A 72 -0.30 -33.67 12.91
N LYS A 73 -0.19 -32.65 13.76
CA LYS A 73 0.90 -32.39 14.71
C LYS A 73 0.46 -32.39 16.18
N SER A 74 -0.85 -32.41 16.43
CA SER A 74 -1.40 -32.47 17.78
C SER A 74 -2.73 -33.22 17.78
N ASN A 75 -3.10 -33.75 18.94
CA ASN A 75 -4.48 -34.12 19.21
C ASN A 75 -5.36 -32.86 19.25
N GLU A 76 -6.67 -33.03 19.36
CA GLU A 76 -7.58 -31.92 19.64
C GLU A 76 -7.27 -31.23 20.98
N LEU A 77 -6.97 -29.94 20.93
CA LEU A 77 -6.68 -29.06 22.05
C LEU A 77 -7.90 -28.17 22.34
N VAL A 78 -8.14 -27.88 23.62
CA VAL A 78 -9.07 -26.81 24.03
C VAL A 78 -8.36 -25.47 23.90
N ASN A 79 -9.00 -24.49 23.29
CA ASN A 79 -8.42 -23.17 23.13
C ASN A 79 -8.35 -22.41 24.47
N PRO A 80 -7.39 -21.46 24.61
CA PRO A 80 -7.22 -20.65 25.81
C PRO A 80 -8.46 -19.91 26.33
N ASP A 81 -9.45 -19.63 25.48
CA ASP A 81 -10.72 -19.02 25.87
C ASP A 81 -11.70 -20.00 26.57
N GLY A 82 -11.39 -21.30 26.55
CA GLY A 82 -12.20 -22.36 27.14
C GLY A 82 -13.43 -22.77 26.33
N VAL A 83 -13.64 -22.21 25.13
CA VAL A 83 -14.84 -22.44 24.32
C VAL A 83 -14.52 -23.28 23.08
N GLY A 84 -13.61 -22.77 22.24
CA GLY A 84 -13.29 -23.44 20.99
C GLY A 84 -12.24 -24.53 21.16
N ARG A 85 -12.02 -25.24 20.06
CA ARG A 85 -11.06 -26.32 19.96
C ARG A 85 -10.20 -26.16 18.72
N ARG A 86 -9.04 -26.79 18.70
CA ARG A 86 -8.18 -26.83 17.51
C ARG A 86 -7.40 -28.12 17.40
N SER A 87 -7.04 -28.47 16.18
CA SER A 87 -5.94 -29.39 15.89
C SER A 87 -4.90 -28.67 15.05
N GLU A 88 -3.64 -28.97 15.30
CA GLU A 88 -2.50 -28.41 14.58
C GLU A 88 -2.04 -29.40 13.53
N PHE A 89 -1.66 -28.91 12.36
CA PHE A 89 -1.15 -29.68 11.24
C PHE A 89 0.20 -29.10 10.82
N ILE A 90 0.98 -29.83 10.03
CA ILE A 90 2.32 -29.37 9.61
C ILE A 90 2.25 -27.99 8.93
N ASN A 91 1.23 -27.76 8.08
CA ASN A 91 1.09 -26.55 7.27
C ASN A 91 -0.13 -25.69 7.63
N GLY A 92 -0.62 -25.78 8.87
CA GLY A 92 -1.70 -24.92 9.32
C GLY A 92 -2.49 -25.52 10.47
N PHE A 93 -3.72 -25.06 10.61
CA PHE A 93 -4.58 -25.39 11.72
C PHE A 93 -5.99 -25.69 11.22
N ILE A 94 -6.76 -26.41 12.03
CA ILE A 94 -8.22 -26.36 11.94
C ILE A 94 -8.73 -25.93 13.32
N TYR A 95 -9.49 -24.85 13.35
CA TYR A 95 -10.17 -24.35 14.54
C TYR A 95 -11.65 -24.67 14.46
N TRP A 96 -12.26 -24.96 15.61
CA TRP A 96 -13.68 -25.17 15.76
C TRP A 96 -14.25 -24.31 16.87
N HIS A 97 -15.43 -23.74 16.64
CA HIS A 97 -16.23 -23.03 17.64
C HIS A 97 -17.71 -23.42 17.47
N PRO A 98 -18.51 -23.51 18.55
CA PRO A 98 -19.93 -23.89 18.44
C PRO A 98 -20.76 -22.99 17.52
N GLU A 99 -20.41 -21.70 17.40
CA GLU A 99 -21.15 -20.76 16.55
C GLU A 99 -20.67 -20.71 15.09
N THR A 100 -19.38 -20.97 14.84
CA THR A 100 -18.80 -20.81 13.49
C THR A 100 -18.53 -22.15 12.79
N GLY A 101 -18.45 -23.25 13.53
CA GLY A 101 -18.06 -24.56 13.00
C GLY A 101 -16.55 -24.73 12.86
N ALA A 102 -16.13 -25.79 12.16
CA ALA A 102 -14.72 -26.06 11.90
C ALA A 102 -14.25 -25.32 10.64
N HIS A 103 -13.07 -24.68 10.70
CA HIS A 103 -12.45 -23.99 9.56
C HIS A 103 -10.93 -24.15 9.55
N THR A 104 -10.35 -24.31 8.36
CA THR A 104 -8.90 -24.34 8.14
C THR A 104 -8.29 -22.97 8.29
N VAL A 105 -7.09 -22.85 8.87
CA VAL A 105 -6.30 -21.61 8.89
C VAL A 105 -4.90 -21.89 8.38
N GLY A 106 -4.54 -21.34 7.21
CA GLY A 106 -3.21 -21.48 6.62
C GLY A 106 -2.16 -20.59 7.31
N ILE A 107 -0.88 -21.01 7.25
CA ILE A 107 0.24 -20.30 7.89
C ILE A 107 0.30 -18.79 7.57
N PRO A 108 0.09 -18.31 6.32
CA PRO A 108 0.14 -16.88 6.05
C PRO A 108 -0.89 -16.06 6.84
N ALA A 109 -2.12 -16.58 7.00
CA ALA A 109 -3.17 -15.89 7.76
C ALA A 109 -2.86 -15.88 9.27
N THR A 110 -2.20 -16.95 9.77
CA THR A 110 -1.86 -17.06 11.19
C THR A 110 -0.92 -15.98 11.67
N VAL A 111 -0.07 -15.39 10.81
CA VAL A 111 0.86 -14.33 11.23
C VAL A 111 0.09 -13.09 11.70
N VAL A 112 -0.88 -12.63 10.90
CA VAL A 112 -1.74 -11.49 11.27
C VAL A 112 -2.61 -11.84 12.46
N TRP A 113 -3.22 -13.03 12.45
CA TRP A 113 -4.11 -13.44 13.52
C TRP A 113 -3.39 -13.58 14.87
N ALA A 114 -2.19 -14.17 14.88
CA ALA A 114 -1.34 -14.32 16.06
C ALA A 114 -0.93 -12.96 16.65
N ASN A 115 -0.50 -12.03 15.80
CA ASN A 115 -0.12 -10.67 16.20
C ASN A 115 -1.30 -9.88 16.80
N ASN A 116 -2.54 -10.31 16.52
CA ASN A 116 -3.76 -9.71 17.05
C ASN A 116 -4.39 -10.52 18.19
N GLY A 117 -3.68 -11.51 18.76
CA GLY A 117 -4.13 -12.23 19.94
C GLY A 117 -4.92 -13.51 19.68
N TRP A 118 -4.85 -14.08 18.47
CA TRP A 118 -5.55 -15.32 18.08
C TRP A 118 -7.06 -15.22 18.31
N GLU A 119 -7.69 -16.30 18.78
CA GLU A 119 -9.14 -16.38 19.05
C GLU A 119 -9.61 -15.45 20.17
N ARG A 120 -8.71 -15.05 21.08
CA ARG A 120 -9.01 -14.04 22.12
C ARG A 120 -8.89 -12.61 21.61
N GLY A 121 -8.31 -12.44 20.43
CA GLY A 121 -8.14 -11.18 19.74
C GLY A 121 -9.43 -10.64 19.16
N HIS A 122 -9.39 -9.41 18.64
CA HIS A 122 -10.56 -8.79 18.02
C HIS A 122 -11.11 -9.58 16.82
N PHE A 123 -10.27 -10.30 16.08
CA PHE A 123 -10.73 -11.15 14.98
C PHE A 123 -11.63 -12.30 15.46
N GLY A 124 -11.43 -12.84 16.67
CA GLY A 124 -12.15 -14.02 17.14
C GLY A 124 -11.83 -15.27 16.31
N TYR A 125 -12.84 -16.12 16.10
CA TYR A 125 -12.73 -17.37 15.34
C TYR A 125 -12.88 -17.18 13.83
N PRO A 126 -12.26 -18.07 13.02
CA PRO A 126 -12.57 -18.15 11.60
C PRO A 126 -14.04 -18.55 11.36
N VAL A 127 -14.62 -17.97 10.31
CA VAL A 127 -16.01 -18.19 9.84
C VAL A 127 -16.02 -18.85 8.47
N THR A 128 -14.91 -18.79 7.74
CA THR A 128 -14.70 -19.49 6.47
C THR A 128 -13.36 -20.20 6.48
N ASN A 129 -13.20 -21.20 5.61
CA ASN A 129 -11.88 -21.65 5.15
C ASN A 129 -11.19 -20.54 4.33
N ASP A 130 -9.93 -20.75 3.95
CA ASP A 130 -9.20 -19.87 3.04
C ASP A 130 -9.83 -19.91 1.63
N VAL A 131 -10.33 -18.76 1.16
CA VAL A 131 -10.96 -18.62 -0.15
C VAL A 131 -9.96 -18.03 -1.15
N SER A 132 -9.67 -18.75 -2.24
CA SER A 132 -8.83 -18.23 -3.33
C SER A 132 -9.54 -17.13 -4.12
N LEU A 133 -8.84 -16.04 -4.38
CA LEU A 133 -9.30 -14.89 -5.15
C LEU A 133 -8.60 -14.77 -6.52
N GLY A 134 -7.78 -15.76 -6.89
CA GLY A 134 -6.94 -15.73 -8.10
C GLY A 134 -5.61 -15.02 -7.88
N ASP A 135 -4.65 -15.22 -8.79
CA ASP A 135 -3.30 -14.64 -8.73
C ASP A 135 -2.63 -14.80 -7.34
N ASN A 136 -2.73 -16.00 -6.73
CA ASN A 136 -2.20 -16.31 -5.40
C ASN A 136 -2.75 -15.44 -4.23
N TRP A 137 -3.83 -14.69 -4.44
CA TRP A 137 -4.55 -14.00 -3.37
C TRP A 137 -5.54 -14.94 -2.68
N TYR A 138 -5.65 -14.79 -1.37
CA TYR A 138 -6.60 -15.51 -0.54
C TYR A 138 -7.28 -14.54 0.44
N LYS A 139 -8.50 -14.89 0.85
CA LYS A 139 -9.27 -14.18 1.87
C LYS A 139 -9.84 -15.20 2.83
N GLN A 140 -9.73 -14.89 4.12
CA GLN A 140 -10.41 -15.61 5.17
C GLN A 140 -11.26 -14.66 6.01
N GLN A 141 -12.50 -15.04 6.28
CA GLN A 141 -13.38 -14.31 7.19
C GLN A 141 -13.20 -14.82 8.61
N TYR A 142 -13.16 -13.88 9.54
CA TYR A 142 -13.20 -14.08 10.98
C TYR A 142 -14.41 -13.35 11.56
N GLN A 143 -14.77 -13.64 12.81
CA GLN A 143 -15.91 -13.00 13.47
C GLN A 143 -15.79 -11.47 13.49
N GLY A 144 -14.59 -10.94 13.71
CA GLY A 144 -14.30 -9.52 13.81
C GLY A 144 -13.66 -8.87 12.58
N GLY A 145 -13.58 -9.56 11.45
CA GLY A 145 -12.99 -8.96 10.24
C GLY A 145 -12.51 -9.98 9.22
N TYR A 146 -11.58 -9.55 8.38
CA TYR A 146 -11.05 -10.35 7.29
C TYR A 146 -9.53 -10.30 7.29
N ILE A 147 -8.90 -11.42 6.96
CA ILE A 147 -7.48 -11.49 6.68
C ILE A 147 -7.30 -11.82 5.21
N TYR A 148 -6.57 -10.96 4.51
CA TYR A 148 -6.15 -11.15 3.13
C TYR A 148 -4.68 -11.55 3.10
N THR A 149 -4.34 -12.53 2.27
CA THR A 149 -2.97 -12.96 2.08
C THR A 149 -2.65 -13.09 0.60
N HIS A 150 -1.39 -12.85 0.25
CA HIS A 150 -0.86 -13.08 -1.08
C HIS A 150 0.40 -13.92 -0.93
N ASN A 151 0.44 -15.08 -1.58
CA ASN A 151 1.55 -16.01 -1.49
C ASN A 151 2.68 -15.63 -2.48
N ASN A 152 3.16 -14.39 -2.40
CA ASN A 152 4.34 -13.89 -3.12
C ASN A 152 5.58 -13.82 -2.20
N VAL A 153 6.71 -13.43 -2.78
CA VAL A 153 7.95 -13.16 -2.04
C VAL A 153 8.35 -11.70 -2.32
N PRO A 154 8.32 -10.81 -1.31
CA PRO A 154 7.88 -11.03 0.06
C PRO A 154 6.35 -11.25 0.17
N PRO A 155 5.86 -12.04 1.14
CA PRO A 155 4.44 -12.31 1.31
C PRO A 155 3.67 -11.06 1.77
N VAL A 156 2.43 -10.92 1.32
CA VAL A 156 1.51 -9.89 1.83
C VAL A 156 0.51 -10.54 2.78
N GLN A 157 0.30 -9.92 3.94
CA GLN A 157 -0.64 -10.38 4.96
C GLN A 157 -1.29 -9.16 5.63
N ALA A 158 -2.60 -9.02 5.48
CA ALA A 158 -3.31 -7.80 5.85
C ALA A 158 -4.67 -8.09 6.52
N GLY A 159 -4.84 -7.58 7.74
CA GLY A 159 -6.10 -7.57 8.47
C GLY A 159 -6.93 -6.32 8.17
N ILE A 160 -8.21 -6.50 7.84
CA ILE A 160 -9.13 -5.39 7.55
C ILE A 160 -10.49 -5.64 8.20
N GLN A 161 -11.08 -4.59 8.79
CA GLN A 161 -12.33 -4.67 9.54
C GLN A 161 -13.06 -3.32 9.58
N GLY A 162 -14.27 -3.33 10.13
CA GLY A 162 -15.04 -2.12 10.47
C GLY A 162 -15.28 -1.18 9.29
N GLN A 163 -15.34 0.12 9.57
CA GLN A 163 -15.72 1.12 8.56
C GLN A 163 -14.72 1.27 7.41
N ILE A 164 -13.44 0.91 7.62
CA ILE A 164 -12.47 0.81 6.53
C ILE A 164 -12.83 -0.32 5.57
N TYR A 165 -13.18 -1.50 6.11
CA TYR A 165 -13.64 -2.64 5.30
C TYR A 165 -14.91 -2.29 4.54
N ASP A 166 -15.92 -1.76 5.24
CA ASP A 166 -17.23 -1.42 4.66
C ASP A 166 -17.06 -0.43 3.50
N LYS A 167 -16.28 0.64 3.71
CA LYS A 167 -16.00 1.63 2.66
C LYS A 167 -15.27 1.01 1.47
N TRP A 168 -14.27 0.17 1.73
CA TRP A 168 -13.54 -0.49 0.65
C TRP A 168 -14.43 -1.46 -0.14
N GLN A 169 -15.37 -2.16 0.51
CA GLN A 169 -16.38 -2.97 -0.18
C GLN A 169 -17.29 -2.10 -1.06
N ASP A 170 -17.77 -0.96 -0.56
CA ASP A 170 -18.61 -0.02 -1.33
C ASP A 170 -17.90 0.51 -2.58
N MET A 171 -16.56 0.62 -2.52
CA MET A 171 -15.74 1.02 -3.66
C MET A 171 -15.49 -0.09 -4.70
N GLY A 172 -16.02 -1.30 -4.48
CA GLY A 172 -15.79 -2.47 -5.34
C GLY A 172 -14.63 -3.37 -4.89
N ALA A 173 -14.19 -3.25 -3.63
CA ALA A 173 -13.16 -4.07 -3.01
C ALA A 173 -11.86 -4.14 -3.82
N GLN A 174 -11.35 -5.33 -4.11
CA GLN A 174 -10.11 -5.53 -4.87
C GLN A 174 -10.16 -4.98 -6.31
N ASN A 175 -11.37 -4.75 -6.84
CA ASN A 175 -11.56 -4.15 -8.16
C ASN A 175 -11.61 -2.61 -8.11
N SER A 176 -11.54 -2.02 -6.92
CA SER A 176 -11.50 -0.56 -6.74
C SER A 176 -10.16 0.04 -7.17
N THR A 177 -10.08 1.37 -7.17
CA THR A 177 -8.83 2.11 -7.41
C THR A 177 -7.74 1.83 -6.37
N LEU A 178 -8.07 1.23 -5.22
CA LEU A 178 -7.11 0.87 -4.18
C LEU A 178 -6.45 -0.50 -4.40
N GLY A 179 -7.15 -1.45 -5.03
CA GLY A 179 -6.71 -2.85 -5.11
C GLY A 179 -6.84 -3.57 -3.76
N PHE A 180 -5.98 -4.57 -3.53
CA PHE A 180 -5.96 -5.36 -2.29
C PHE A 180 -5.31 -4.60 -1.12
N PRO A 181 -5.73 -4.87 0.14
CA PRO A 181 -5.04 -4.36 1.32
C PRO A 181 -3.66 -5.01 1.45
N VAL A 182 -2.66 -4.25 1.87
CA VAL A 182 -1.27 -4.71 2.05
C VAL A 182 -0.75 -4.56 3.48
N THR A 183 -1.49 -3.86 4.35
CA THR A 183 -1.22 -3.80 5.79
C THR A 183 -2.46 -4.12 6.59
N SER A 184 -2.26 -4.51 7.85
CA SER A 184 -3.32 -4.46 8.85
C SER A 184 -3.67 -3.01 9.21
N GLU A 185 -4.84 -2.81 9.83
CA GLU A 185 -5.28 -1.50 10.30
C GLU A 185 -4.36 -0.97 11.42
N MET A 186 -3.81 0.23 11.23
CA MET A 186 -2.89 0.89 12.15
C MET A 186 -3.49 2.18 12.71
N PRO A 187 -3.16 2.56 13.96
CA PRO A 187 -3.56 3.85 14.49
C PRO A 187 -2.84 4.98 13.74
N THR A 188 -3.52 6.11 13.54
CA THR A 188 -2.90 7.34 13.06
C THR A 188 -1.96 7.93 14.12
N PRO A 189 -1.00 8.80 13.75
CA PRO A 189 0.00 9.34 14.68
C PRO A 189 -0.59 10.10 15.89
N ASP A 190 -1.74 10.75 15.71
CA ASP A 190 -2.49 11.45 16.75
C ASP A 190 -3.31 10.51 17.66
N GLY A 191 -3.41 9.23 17.31
CA GLY A 191 -4.15 8.20 18.04
C GLY A 191 -5.68 8.27 17.92
N ILE A 192 -6.23 9.14 17.05
CA ILE A 192 -7.68 9.34 16.94
C ILE A 192 -8.29 8.48 15.82
N GLY A 193 -7.64 8.48 14.66
CA GLY A 193 -8.04 7.74 13.49
C GLY A 193 -7.32 6.41 13.34
N ARG A 194 -7.65 5.72 12.25
CA ARG A 194 -7.01 4.47 11.83
C ARG A 194 -6.80 4.47 10.32
N TYR A 195 -5.86 3.67 9.82
CA TYR A 195 -5.63 3.57 8.38
C TYR A 195 -5.14 2.19 7.96
N ASN A 196 -5.41 1.83 6.69
CA ASN A 196 -4.84 0.69 5.99
C ASN A 196 -4.14 1.16 4.72
N LEU A 197 -3.01 0.54 4.40
CA LEU A 197 -2.39 0.68 3.08
C LEU A 197 -2.96 -0.38 2.14
N PHE A 198 -3.11 0.01 0.88
CA PHE A 198 -3.55 -0.83 -0.22
C PHE A 198 -2.51 -0.79 -1.35
N GLN A 199 -2.61 -1.71 -2.30
CA GLN A 199 -1.68 -1.80 -3.44
C GLN A 199 -1.51 -0.48 -4.20
N LYS A 200 -2.57 0.35 -4.27
CA LYS A 200 -2.62 1.57 -5.08
C LYS A 200 -3.03 2.81 -4.29
N GLY A 201 -2.93 2.78 -2.97
CA GLY A 201 -3.25 3.94 -2.12
C GLY A 201 -3.40 3.58 -0.65
N MET A 202 -4.17 4.38 0.08
CA MET A 202 -4.54 4.09 1.46
C MET A 202 -5.99 4.46 1.75
N MET A 203 -6.55 3.89 2.80
CA MET A 203 -7.81 4.33 3.39
C MET A 203 -7.49 4.90 4.77
N VAL A 204 -7.96 6.11 5.06
CA VAL A 204 -7.87 6.72 6.39
C VAL A 204 -9.27 6.87 6.95
N TRP A 205 -9.46 6.46 8.19
CA TRP A 205 -10.70 6.57 8.93
C TRP A 205 -10.54 7.51 10.13
N HIS A 206 -11.58 8.30 10.39
CA HIS A 206 -11.69 9.13 11.58
C HIS A 206 -13.14 9.11 12.12
N PRO A 207 -13.37 9.08 13.45
CA PRO A 207 -14.72 8.96 14.02
C PRO A 207 -15.68 10.07 13.60
N LYS A 208 -15.18 11.28 13.28
CA LYS A 208 -16.00 12.40 12.82
C LYS A 208 -16.27 12.41 11.32
N PHE A 209 -15.36 11.86 10.51
CA PHE A 209 -15.40 12.04 9.05
C PHE A 209 -15.72 10.75 8.30
N GLY A 210 -15.52 9.59 8.93
CA GLY A 210 -15.65 8.30 8.29
C GLY A 210 -14.36 7.89 7.59
N ALA A 211 -14.46 6.87 6.73
CA ALA A 211 -13.35 6.31 5.97
C ALA A 211 -13.30 6.93 4.56
N HIS A 212 -12.12 7.41 4.16
CA HIS A 212 -11.87 8.03 2.86
C HIS A 212 -10.61 7.50 2.21
N ALA A 213 -10.74 7.18 0.92
CA ALA A 213 -9.64 6.69 0.11
C ALA A 213 -8.76 7.84 -0.35
N LEU A 214 -7.45 7.64 -0.26
CA LEU A 214 -6.42 8.53 -0.76
C LEU A 214 -5.64 7.76 -1.81
N THR A 215 -5.68 8.26 -3.04
CA THR A 215 -5.01 7.67 -4.21
C THR A 215 -4.43 8.79 -5.08
N GLY A 216 -3.64 8.40 -6.07
CA GLY A 216 -3.10 9.36 -7.03
C GLY A 216 -2.14 10.39 -6.40
N ASP A 217 -1.94 11.45 -7.16
CA ASP A 217 -1.15 12.59 -6.75
C ASP A 217 -1.67 13.20 -5.44
N ILE A 218 -2.99 13.15 -5.16
CA ILE A 218 -3.58 13.64 -3.90
C ILE A 218 -2.91 12.99 -2.68
N LEU A 219 -2.74 11.67 -2.69
CA LEU A 219 -2.11 10.98 -1.57
C LEU A 219 -0.64 11.40 -1.40
N LEU A 220 0.11 11.50 -2.51
CA LEU A 220 1.50 11.95 -2.45
C LEU A 220 1.60 13.36 -1.88
N GLN A 221 0.79 14.28 -2.40
CA GLN A 221 0.71 15.66 -1.94
C GLN A 221 0.36 15.74 -0.44
N TRP A 222 -0.64 14.97 -0.01
CA TRP A 222 -1.04 14.92 1.39
C TRP A 222 0.10 14.44 2.30
N VAL A 223 0.76 13.33 1.97
CA VAL A 223 1.91 12.82 2.73
C VAL A 223 3.05 13.83 2.79
N TYR A 224 3.41 14.47 1.67
CA TYR A 224 4.49 15.48 1.65
C TYR A 224 4.13 16.78 2.36
N SER A 225 2.84 17.07 2.52
CA SER A 225 2.36 18.21 3.32
C SER A 225 2.34 17.93 4.84
N GLY A 226 2.78 16.74 5.27
CA GLY A 226 2.79 16.33 6.68
C GLY A 226 1.63 15.41 7.08
N ALA A 227 0.84 14.91 6.11
CA ALA A 227 -0.31 14.05 6.32
C ALA A 227 -1.29 14.63 7.36
N ILE A 228 -1.66 13.86 8.37
CA ILE A 228 -2.63 14.22 9.42
C ILE A 228 -2.12 15.39 10.29
N ASP A 229 -0.82 15.40 10.59
CA ASP A 229 -0.19 16.48 11.37
C ASP A 229 0.07 17.73 10.51
N GLY A 230 -0.09 17.59 9.20
CA GLY A 230 0.09 18.64 8.22
C GLY A 230 -1.02 19.68 8.24
N ASP A 231 -0.85 20.64 7.35
CA ASP A 231 -1.76 21.76 7.20
C ASP A 231 -3.13 21.36 6.62
N ALA A 232 -3.25 20.17 5.99
CA ALA A 232 -4.50 19.66 5.44
C ALA A 232 -5.37 18.91 6.48
N GLY A 233 -4.76 18.14 7.39
CA GLY A 233 -5.48 17.29 8.36
C GLY A 233 -6.11 16.04 7.74
N TYR A 234 -7.19 15.53 8.33
CA TYR A 234 -7.90 14.35 7.83
C TYR A 234 -8.65 14.61 6.52
N PRO A 235 -8.79 13.60 5.64
CA PRO A 235 -9.77 13.67 4.56
C PRO A 235 -11.19 13.70 5.14
N VAL A 236 -12.06 14.51 4.55
CA VAL A 236 -13.47 14.67 4.96
C VAL A 236 -14.47 14.29 3.86
N GLY A 237 -13.97 13.79 2.74
CA GLY A 237 -14.73 13.37 1.58
C GLY A 237 -13.87 12.53 0.63
N ASP A 238 -14.52 11.76 -0.23
CA ASP A 238 -13.83 11.08 -1.32
C ASP A 238 -13.44 12.08 -2.43
N PRO A 239 -12.46 11.75 -3.29
CA PRO A 239 -12.10 12.59 -4.42
C PRO A 239 -13.30 12.82 -5.35
N GLY A 240 -13.65 14.09 -5.58
CA GLY A 240 -14.60 14.53 -6.59
C GLY A 240 -14.05 14.37 -8.00
N VAL A 241 -14.81 14.85 -8.99
CA VAL A 241 -14.39 14.84 -10.41
C VAL A 241 -14.14 16.27 -10.87
N GLU A 242 -12.95 16.53 -11.41
CA GLU A 242 -12.64 17.77 -12.13
C GLU A 242 -12.43 17.50 -13.64
N HIS A 243 -12.12 18.56 -14.38
CA HIS A 243 -11.80 18.50 -15.80
C HIS A 243 -10.39 17.88 -16.04
N ASP A 244 -10.17 17.28 -17.21
CA ASP A 244 -8.88 16.72 -17.65
C ASP A 244 -8.25 15.63 -16.76
N GLY A 245 -9.06 14.87 -16.01
CA GLY A 245 -8.58 13.73 -15.21
C GLY A 245 -7.98 14.09 -13.85
N TRP A 246 -8.06 15.36 -13.46
CA TRP A 246 -7.77 15.83 -12.10
C TRP A 246 -8.96 15.60 -11.17
N LYS A 247 -8.66 15.49 -9.87
CA LYS A 247 -9.66 15.35 -8.82
C LYS A 247 -9.35 16.29 -7.67
N GLU A 248 -10.38 16.92 -7.12
CA GLU A 248 -10.32 17.63 -5.84
C GLU A 248 -10.73 16.67 -4.73
N GLN A 249 -9.97 16.63 -3.64
CA GLN A 249 -10.38 15.97 -2.41
C GLN A 249 -10.36 16.97 -1.24
N LYS A 250 -11.43 16.95 -0.45
CA LYS A 250 -11.58 17.83 0.71
C LYS A 250 -10.96 17.21 1.95
N PHE A 251 -10.29 18.07 2.72
CA PHE A 251 -9.68 17.77 4.00
C PHE A 251 -10.21 18.72 5.08
N GLU A 252 -9.90 18.45 6.35
CA GLU A 252 -10.34 19.27 7.50
C GLU A 252 -10.01 20.76 7.33
N LYS A 253 -8.84 21.03 6.75
CA LYS A 253 -8.24 22.38 6.69
C LYS A 253 -7.95 22.84 5.26
N GLY A 254 -8.64 22.29 4.26
CA GLY A 254 -8.49 22.71 2.86
C GLY A 254 -8.91 21.66 1.85
N SER A 255 -8.43 21.81 0.63
CA SER A 255 -8.60 20.85 -0.46
C SER A 255 -7.24 20.56 -1.10
N ILE A 256 -7.11 19.38 -1.68
CA ILE A 256 -5.93 18.96 -2.44
C ILE A 256 -6.42 18.50 -3.81
N HIS A 257 -5.77 18.99 -4.86
CA HIS A 257 -6.04 18.63 -6.23
C HIS A 257 -4.95 17.70 -6.76
N GLY A 258 -5.32 16.59 -7.37
CA GLY A 258 -4.36 15.64 -7.91
C GLY A 258 -4.92 14.77 -9.03
N ALA A 259 -4.05 14.37 -9.94
CA ALA A 259 -4.37 13.38 -10.96
C ALA A 259 -4.39 11.97 -10.35
N GLN A 260 -5.23 11.08 -10.88
CA GLN A 260 -5.09 9.66 -10.58
C GLN A 260 -3.88 9.10 -11.32
N LEU A 261 -3.01 8.38 -10.62
CA LEU A 261 -1.82 7.77 -11.19
C LEU A 261 -2.04 6.27 -11.34
N ASP A 262 -1.80 5.72 -12.53
CA ASP A 262 -1.96 4.29 -12.81
C ASP A 262 -0.90 3.42 -12.12
N LYS A 263 0.23 4.02 -11.73
CA LYS A 263 1.34 3.36 -11.01
C LYS A 263 1.62 4.14 -9.73
N PHE A 264 1.29 3.53 -8.59
CA PHE A 264 1.14 4.27 -7.34
C PHE A 264 2.37 4.29 -6.42
N PHE A 265 3.39 3.49 -6.73
CA PHE A 265 4.69 3.58 -6.09
C PHE A 265 5.76 3.46 -7.19
N PRO A 266 6.53 4.51 -7.54
CA PRO A 266 7.94 4.23 -7.81
C PRO A 266 8.45 3.50 -6.57
N ASP A 267 9.11 2.36 -6.74
CA ASP A 267 9.59 1.49 -5.66
C ASP A 267 9.94 2.34 -4.43
N PHE A 268 9.21 2.14 -3.34
CA PHE A 268 9.54 2.76 -2.06
C PHE A 268 10.85 2.12 -1.60
N LEU A 269 11.94 2.61 -2.16
CA LEU A 269 13.29 2.34 -1.71
C LEU A 269 13.46 3.27 -0.52
N ASP A 270 13.39 2.70 0.67
CA ASP A 270 13.93 3.36 1.86
C ASP A 270 15.40 3.71 1.56
N GLY A 271 15.75 5.00 1.56
CA GLY A 271 17.06 5.52 1.09
C GLY A 271 17.18 5.84 -0.42
N GLY A 272 16.15 5.60 -1.23
CA GLY A 272 16.11 5.83 -2.69
C GLY A 272 16.03 7.28 -3.17
N GLY A 273 16.47 8.22 -2.34
CA GLY A 273 16.62 9.63 -2.70
C GLY A 273 17.94 10.25 -2.25
N LEU A 274 18.76 9.54 -1.47
CA LEU A 274 20.06 10.05 -0.98
C LEU A 274 21.19 9.00 -0.90
N THR A 275 20.91 7.70 -1.13
CA THR A 275 21.97 6.66 -1.03
C THR A 275 21.91 5.57 -2.09
N GLN A 276 21.24 5.78 -3.23
CA GLN A 276 21.55 4.99 -4.43
C GLN A 276 22.54 5.77 -5.29
N ASP A 277 23.76 5.23 -5.36
CA ASP A 277 24.83 5.67 -6.21
C ASP A 277 24.34 5.90 -7.67
N THR A 278 24.29 7.17 -8.04
CA THR A 278 24.48 7.72 -9.38
C THR A 278 23.72 7.05 -10.56
N PRO A 279 22.53 7.52 -10.94
CA PRO A 279 21.95 7.22 -12.24
C PRO A 279 22.58 8.11 -13.32
N THR A 280 23.86 7.90 -13.64
CA THR A 280 24.48 8.44 -14.86
C THR A 280 25.19 7.39 -15.70
N LEU A 281 25.01 6.09 -15.45
CA LEU A 281 25.77 5.09 -16.20
C LEU A 281 25.27 4.83 -17.64
N GLN A 282 24.14 5.39 -18.09
CA GLN A 282 23.77 5.37 -19.51
C GLN A 282 23.08 6.66 -19.92
N SER A 283 23.70 7.39 -20.86
CA SER A 283 23.16 8.60 -21.52
C SER A 283 22.36 8.26 -22.79
N SER A 284 21.90 7.02 -22.92
CA SER A 284 21.24 6.49 -24.12
C SER A 284 19.71 6.66 -24.12
N GLY A 285 19.14 7.18 -23.04
CA GLY A 285 17.71 7.41 -22.93
C GLY A 285 17.21 8.58 -23.79
N VAL A 286 15.88 8.70 -23.87
CA VAL A 286 15.15 9.57 -24.80
C VAL A 286 15.53 11.04 -24.65
N ALA A 287 15.75 11.53 -23.42
CA ALA A 287 16.22 12.90 -23.15
C ALA A 287 17.69 12.94 -22.68
N GLY A 288 18.47 11.92 -23.02
CA GLY A 288 19.85 11.72 -22.56
C GLY A 288 19.94 11.19 -21.12
N GLY A 289 18.86 10.60 -20.61
CA GLY A 289 18.74 9.96 -19.30
C GLY A 289 18.65 8.43 -19.37
N ASN A 290 17.89 7.84 -18.45
CA ASN A 290 17.57 6.42 -18.31
C ASN A 290 16.06 6.24 -18.00
N GLU A 291 15.59 4.99 -17.86
CA GLU A 291 14.16 4.69 -17.62
C GLU A 291 13.54 5.52 -16.48
N TYR A 292 14.29 5.75 -15.39
CA TYR A 292 13.83 6.57 -14.29
C TYR A 292 13.83 8.07 -14.63
N THR A 293 14.98 8.62 -15.03
CA THR A 293 15.16 10.06 -15.23
C THR A 293 14.38 10.61 -16.44
N ASP A 294 14.07 9.75 -17.42
CA ASP A 294 13.26 10.08 -18.60
C ASP A 294 11.75 9.88 -18.37
N ALA A 295 11.34 9.31 -17.24
CA ALA A 295 9.93 9.09 -16.93
C ALA A 295 9.16 10.43 -16.87
N VAL A 296 8.12 10.55 -17.70
CA VAL A 296 7.24 11.72 -17.73
C VAL A 296 6.36 11.72 -16.49
N VAL A 297 6.40 12.81 -15.71
CA VAL A 297 5.55 12.99 -14.53
C VAL A 297 4.40 13.96 -14.77
N LEU A 298 4.54 14.86 -15.73
CA LEU A 298 3.48 15.77 -16.16
C LEU A 298 3.67 16.11 -17.65
N SER A 299 2.56 16.06 -18.40
CA SER A 299 2.48 16.51 -19.78
C SER A 299 1.29 17.45 -19.90
N THR A 300 1.52 18.66 -20.41
CA THR A 300 0.49 19.69 -20.52
C THR A 300 0.77 20.61 -21.71
N ARG A 301 -0.07 21.61 -21.90
CA ARG A 301 0.16 22.72 -22.84
C ARG A 301 0.10 24.03 -22.08
N ASP A 302 0.95 24.96 -22.47
CA ASP A 302 0.86 26.32 -21.96
C ASP A 302 -0.43 27.01 -22.46
N ARG A 303 -0.72 28.22 -21.94
CA ARG A 303 -1.91 28.98 -22.33
C ARG A 303 -1.97 29.28 -23.84
N CYS A 304 -0.83 29.32 -24.51
CA CYS A 304 -0.68 29.57 -25.93
C CYS A 304 -0.73 28.28 -26.77
N GLY A 305 -1.00 27.12 -26.14
CA GLY A 305 -1.15 25.83 -26.81
C GLY A 305 0.17 25.08 -27.07
N VAL A 306 1.31 25.60 -26.60
CA VAL A 306 2.61 24.98 -26.82
C VAL A 306 2.83 23.84 -25.82
N PRO A 307 3.29 22.64 -26.26
CA PRO A 307 3.57 21.54 -25.34
C PRO A 307 4.62 21.89 -24.29
N VAL A 308 4.36 21.43 -23.06
CA VAL A 308 5.28 21.47 -21.92
C VAL A 308 5.29 20.08 -21.29
N VAL A 309 6.49 19.50 -21.15
CA VAL A 309 6.65 18.18 -20.54
C VAL A 309 7.65 18.26 -19.40
N LEU A 310 7.30 17.66 -18.27
CA LEU A 310 8.12 17.55 -17.07
C LEU A 310 8.45 16.07 -16.83
N ARG A 311 9.73 15.78 -16.65
CA ARG A 311 10.27 14.44 -16.36
C ARG A 311 10.78 14.38 -14.92
N ARG A 312 10.98 13.17 -14.37
CA ARG A 312 11.62 12.96 -13.05
C ARG A 312 12.92 13.75 -12.95
N GLY A 313 13.80 13.66 -13.95
CA GLY A 313 15.09 14.35 -13.91
C GLY A 313 16.00 13.81 -12.80
N TRP A 314 16.87 14.64 -12.24
CA TRP A 314 17.83 14.24 -11.21
C TRP A 314 18.23 15.41 -10.31
N TYR A 315 18.56 15.10 -9.06
CA TYR A 315 19.12 16.04 -8.09
C TYR A 315 20.23 15.40 -7.25
N SER A 316 21.31 16.14 -7.02
CA SER A 316 22.33 15.83 -6.01
C SER A 316 22.74 17.10 -5.28
N SER A 317 22.94 17.00 -3.97
CA SER A 317 23.41 18.11 -3.14
C SER A 317 24.86 18.52 -3.42
N ASP A 318 25.67 17.62 -3.99
CA ASP A 318 27.10 17.85 -4.27
C ASP A 318 27.38 18.44 -5.67
N GLY A 319 26.36 18.53 -6.53
CA GLY A 319 26.38 19.26 -7.79
C GLY A 319 27.30 18.74 -8.90
N LYS A 320 27.81 17.50 -8.85
CA LYS A 320 28.78 17.03 -9.85
C LYS A 320 28.13 16.46 -11.14
N ARG A 321 28.68 16.89 -12.29
CA ARG A 321 28.45 16.50 -13.71
C ARG A 321 27.00 16.59 -14.24
N GLY A 322 26.80 17.32 -15.34
CA GLY A 322 25.52 17.37 -16.09
C GLY A 322 24.41 18.26 -15.50
N GLY A 323 24.56 18.68 -14.24
CA GLY A 323 23.68 19.61 -13.53
C GLY A 323 22.31 19.01 -13.14
N PRO A 324 21.81 19.22 -11.92
CA PRO A 324 20.44 18.87 -11.57
C PRO A 324 19.42 19.48 -12.52
N TRP A 325 18.36 18.74 -12.83
CA TRP A 325 17.27 19.17 -13.71
C TRP A 325 15.98 18.38 -13.43
N GLY A 326 14.87 18.83 -14.01
CA GLY A 326 13.57 18.14 -13.95
C GLY A 326 12.89 18.22 -12.60
N TYR A 327 11.87 17.38 -12.40
CA TYR A 327 11.02 17.39 -11.21
C TYR A 327 11.79 17.17 -9.92
N ASP A 328 12.78 16.28 -9.92
CA ASP A 328 13.59 15.96 -8.74
C ASP A 328 14.39 17.20 -8.29
N LYS A 329 14.94 18.00 -9.22
CA LYS A 329 15.53 19.30 -8.84
C LYS A 329 14.48 20.27 -8.29
N ILE A 330 13.36 20.44 -8.99
CA ILE A 330 12.28 21.36 -8.62
C ILE A 330 11.77 21.05 -7.21
N ARG A 331 11.62 19.77 -6.91
CA ARG A 331 11.19 19.26 -5.62
C ARG A 331 12.25 19.40 -4.54
N TYR A 332 13.43 18.84 -4.73
CA TYR A 332 14.42 18.73 -3.66
C TYR A 332 15.23 20.00 -3.44
N LYS A 333 15.48 20.79 -4.50
CA LYS A 333 16.16 22.08 -4.37
C LYS A 333 15.19 23.21 -4.04
N HIS A 334 14.04 23.23 -4.70
CA HIS A 334 13.14 24.39 -4.68
C HIS A 334 11.87 24.20 -3.87
N GLY A 335 11.64 22.99 -3.33
CA GLY A 335 10.47 22.67 -2.52
C GLY A 335 9.15 22.76 -3.26
N ILE A 336 9.15 22.75 -4.60
CA ILE A 336 7.94 22.73 -5.41
C ILE A 336 7.66 21.27 -5.78
N TRP A 337 6.63 20.68 -5.17
CA TRP A 337 6.31 19.25 -5.33
C TRP A 337 4.89 19.02 -5.84
N ASN A 338 4.01 20.01 -5.73
CA ASN A 338 2.64 19.87 -6.17
C ASN A 338 2.55 19.93 -7.70
N LEU A 339 2.23 18.80 -8.34
CA LEU A 339 2.10 18.72 -9.81
C LEU A 339 0.89 19.51 -10.33
N TYR A 340 -0.18 19.64 -9.55
CA TYR A 340 -1.30 20.51 -9.89
C TYR A 340 -0.86 21.98 -9.97
N THR A 341 -0.08 22.45 -8.99
CA THR A 341 0.49 23.81 -8.98
C THR A 341 1.36 24.05 -10.21
N ILE A 342 2.25 23.10 -10.56
CA ILE A 342 3.10 23.20 -11.75
C ILE A 342 2.25 23.20 -13.04
N ASN A 343 1.23 22.34 -13.11
CA ASN A 343 0.32 22.27 -14.24
C ASN A 343 -0.47 23.58 -14.43
N LYS A 344 -1.07 24.11 -13.35
CA LYS A 344 -1.82 25.37 -13.37
C LYS A 344 -0.91 26.55 -13.76
N TYR A 345 0.32 26.57 -13.26
CA TYR A 345 1.33 27.57 -13.64
C TYR A 345 1.55 27.61 -15.16
N PHE A 346 1.85 26.48 -15.80
CA PHE A 346 2.08 26.47 -17.25
C PHE A 346 0.79 26.72 -18.03
N ARG A 347 -0.35 26.13 -17.64
CA ARG A 347 -1.65 26.34 -18.32
C ARG A 347 -2.14 27.79 -18.25
N GLY A 348 -1.76 28.52 -17.20
CA GLY A 348 -2.16 29.92 -16.99
C GLY A 348 -1.31 30.93 -17.74
N LEU A 349 -0.11 30.55 -18.18
CA LEU A 349 0.88 31.46 -18.75
C LEU A 349 1.17 31.13 -20.21
N CYS A 350 1.46 32.16 -21.00
CA CYS A 350 2.20 31.99 -22.25
C CYS A 350 3.69 32.17 -21.95
N GLN A 351 4.55 31.70 -22.86
CA GLN A 351 5.98 32.02 -22.81
C GLN A 351 6.17 33.55 -22.70
N ASP A 352 6.94 33.99 -21.71
CA ASP A 352 7.27 35.40 -21.50
C ASP A 352 8.39 35.83 -22.45
N ARG A 353 9.50 35.08 -22.47
CA ARG A 353 10.66 35.36 -23.31
C ARG A 353 11.50 34.13 -23.62
N MET A 354 12.47 34.31 -24.51
CA MET A 354 13.55 33.34 -24.76
C MET A 354 14.82 33.79 -24.06
N GLU A 355 15.48 32.90 -23.32
CA GLU A 355 16.85 33.09 -22.84
C GLU A 355 17.76 32.08 -23.56
N GLY A 356 18.48 32.56 -24.57
CA GLY A 356 19.24 31.68 -25.48
C GLY A 356 18.31 30.74 -26.25
N LYS A 357 18.34 29.45 -25.89
CA LYS A 357 17.48 28.41 -26.48
C LYS A 357 16.36 27.95 -25.54
N ASP A 358 16.21 28.58 -24.39
CA ASP A 358 15.22 28.18 -23.40
C ASP A 358 14.02 29.11 -23.41
N ARG A 359 12.83 28.53 -23.25
CA ARG A 359 11.62 29.27 -22.96
C ARG A 359 11.56 29.58 -21.48
N VAL A 360 11.32 30.84 -21.17
CA VAL A 360 11.17 31.33 -19.80
C VAL A 360 9.73 31.75 -19.58
N TYR A 361 9.19 31.30 -18.45
CA TYR A 361 7.89 31.67 -17.92
C TYR A 361 8.16 32.37 -16.60
N GLU A 362 7.51 33.50 -16.37
CA GLU A 362 7.60 34.24 -15.13
C GLU A 362 6.24 34.83 -14.79
N THR A 363 5.87 34.75 -13.51
CA THR A 363 4.70 35.45 -12.99
C THR A 363 4.92 35.77 -11.51
N PRO A 364 4.43 36.92 -11.02
CA PRO A 364 4.35 37.17 -9.58
C PRO A 364 3.34 36.22 -8.92
N ILE A 365 3.73 35.68 -7.77
CA ILE A 365 2.91 34.84 -6.88
C ILE A 365 2.59 35.64 -5.62
N TYR A 366 1.33 35.60 -5.20
CA TYR A 366 0.81 36.34 -4.07
C TYR A 366 0.32 35.37 -2.99
N GLU A 367 0.63 35.64 -1.73
CA GLU A 367 0.02 34.95 -0.61
C GLU A 367 -1.36 35.57 -0.35
N ALA A 368 -2.40 34.75 -0.47
CA ALA A 368 -3.75 35.13 -0.07
C ALA A 368 -4.11 34.48 1.28
N PHE A 369 -4.73 35.25 2.17
CA PHE A 369 -5.40 34.71 3.35
C PHE A 369 -6.91 34.79 3.19
N ARG A 370 -7.64 33.82 3.75
CA ARG A 370 -9.10 33.88 3.83
C ARG A 370 -9.51 34.77 4.99
N THR A 371 -10.37 35.75 4.72
CA THR A 371 -11.09 36.50 5.75
C THR A 371 -12.26 35.65 6.30
N SER A 372 -12.82 36.07 7.43
CA SER A 372 -13.88 35.35 8.15
C SER A 372 -15.18 35.19 7.34
N ASP A 373 -15.38 36.01 6.31
CA ASP A 373 -16.49 35.96 5.36
C ASP A 373 -16.23 35.02 4.15
N GLY A 374 -15.08 34.33 4.12
CA GLY A 374 -14.69 33.41 3.05
C GLY A 374 -14.01 34.09 1.86
N THR A 375 -13.87 35.42 1.87
CA THR A 375 -13.19 36.16 0.81
C THR A 375 -11.68 35.93 0.88
N GLN A 376 -11.02 35.71 -0.27
CA GLN A 376 -9.57 35.68 -0.33
C GLN A 376 -9.05 37.11 -0.48
N VAL A 377 -8.19 37.55 0.43
CA VAL A 377 -7.53 38.85 0.37
C VAL A 377 -6.05 38.61 0.07
N SER A 378 -5.56 39.19 -1.03
CA SER A 378 -4.13 39.18 -1.39
C SER A 378 -3.35 40.09 -0.44
N THR A 379 -2.21 39.60 0.08
CA THR A 379 -1.29 40.41 0.90
C THR A 379 -0.37 41.33 0.08
N GLY A 380 -0.36 41.20 -1.25
CA GLY A 380 0.67 41.79 -2.13
C GLY A 380 1.62 40.74 -2.71
N ARG A 381 2.60 41.17 -3.53
CA ARG A 381 3.54 40.25 -4.22
C ARG A 381 4.38 39.51 -3.18
N SER A 382 4.27 38.19 -3.15
CA SER A 382 5.14 37.35 -2.32
C SER A 382 6.46 37.16 -3.06
N PHE A 383 6.50 36.49 -4.21
CA PHE A 383 7.72 36.28 -4.99
C PHE A 383 7.44 36.13 -6.49
N ASP A 384 8.44 36.37 -7.33
CA ASP A 384 8.34 36.02 -8.75
C ASP A 384 8.75 34.57 -8.94
N LEU A 385 7.94 33.78 -9.65
CA LEU A 385 8.22 32.38 -9.90
C LEU A 385 8.65 32.17 -11.35
N ARG A 386 9.88 31.68 -11.53
CA ARG A 386 10.48 31.42 -12.84
C ARG A 386 10.42 29.94 -13.17
N GLY A 387 9.86 29.60 -14.33
CA GLY A 387 9.95 28.28 -14.97
C GLY A 387 10.82 28.34 -16.23
N VAL A 388 11.74 27.37 -16.37
CA VAL A 388 12.66 27.30 -17.53
C VAL A 388 12.45 25.99 -18.27
N VAL A 389 12.11 26.08 -19.55
CA VAL A 389 11.81 24.92 -20.41
C VAL A 389 12.79 24.88 -21.57
N GLU A 390 13.50 23.76 -21.69
CA GLU A 390 14.44 23.52 -22.78
C GLU A 390 13.70 23.18 -24.08
N THR A 391 14.10 23.81 -25.19
CA THR A 391 13.51 23.54 -26.51
C THR A 391 14.47 22.90 -27.50
N ALA A 392 15.75 22.74 -27.14
CA ALA A 392 16.75 22.11 -27.98
C ALA A 392 17.17 20.75 -27.41
N ILE A 393 17.58 19.83 -28.28
CA ILE A 393 18.13 18.53 -27.85
C ILE A 393 19.36 18.79 -26.98
N PHE A 394 19.31 18.31 -25.74
CA PHE A 394 20.27 18.63 -24.68
C PHE A 394 21.68 18.11 -24.97
N LEU A 395 21.80 16.88 -25.48
CA LEU A 395 23.06 16.21 -25.78
C LEU A 395 23.01 15.48 -27.13
N PRO A 396 24.17 15.34 -27.81
CA PRO A 396 24.27 14.50 -29.00
C PRO A 396 23.78 13.08 -28.74
N GLY A 397 22.81 12.61 -29.52
CA GLY A 397 22.24 11.25 -29.41
C GLY A 397 20.91 11.16 -28.64
N ALA A 398 20.48 12.20 -27.94
CA ALA A 398 19.13 12.25 -27.39
C ALA A 398 18.09 12.43 -28.51
N LEU A 399 16.93 11.80 -28.35
CA LEU A 399 15.83 11.81 -29.33
C LEU A 399 14.84 12.95 -29.06
N GLU A 400 14.75 13.42 -27.82
CA GLU A 400 13.87 14.50 -27.39
C GLU A 400 14.58 15.50 -26.46
N THR A 401 13.90 16.62 -26.18
CA THR A 401 14.32 17.60 -25.15
C THR A 401 14.10 17.04 -23.75
N ARG A 402 14.84 17.55 -22.75
CA ARG A 402 14.55 17.29 -21.32
C ARG A 402 13.21 17.86 -20.86
N GLY A 403 12.72 18.90 -21.55
CA GLY A 403 11.50 19.61 -21.17
C GLY A 403 11.77 20.64 -20.07
N VAL A 404 10.93 20.68 -19.03
CA VAL A 404 11.11 21.61 -17.90
C VAL A 404 12.42 21.30 -17.18
N LYS A 405 13.40 22.21 -17.26
CA LYS A 405 14.69 22.05 -16.60
C LYS A 405 14.64 22.36 -15.12
N THR A 406 13.93 23.42 -14.76
CA THR A 406 13.86 23.91 -13.39
C THR A 406 12.70 24.90 -13.23
N MET A 407 12.28 25.10 -11.99
CA MET A 407 11.26 26.05 -11.57
C MET A 407 11.63 26.51 -10.16
N PHE A 408 11.70 27.82 -9.92
CA PHE A 408 12.26 28.36 -8.67
C PHE A 408 11.80 29.80 -8.39
N PRO A 409 11.71 30.20 -7.11
CA PRO A 409 11.40 31.58 -6.74
C PRO A 409 12.60 32.50 -6.99
N LEU A 410 12.32 33.73 -7.41
CA LEU A 410 13.26 34.84 -7.52
C LEU A 410 13.02 35.78 -6.32
N TYR A 411 13.81 35.63 -5.26
CA TYR A 411 13.88 36.63 -4.19
C TYR A 411 15.25 37.32 -4.20
N GLU A 412 15.25 38.64 -3.95
CA GLU A 412 16.47 39.39 -3.72
C GLU A 412 16.96 39.20 -2.27
N THR A 413 18.26 38.93 -2.20
CA THR A 413 19.18 39.06 -1.05
C THR A 413 19.37 37.85 -0.11
N ASN A 414 20.58 37.32 -0.21
CA ASN A 414 21.34 36.66 0.85
C ASN A 414 20.91 35.25 1.26
N GLY A 415 20.81 34.38 0.25
CA GLY A 415 21.57 33.13 0.24
C GLY A 415 21.31 32.14 1.36
N ASN A 416 20.07 31.70 1.58
CA ASN A 416 19.87 30.40 2.24
C ASN A 416 18.63 29.57 1.88
N SER A 417 17.72 29.98 0.98
CA SER A 417 16.87 28.98 0.31
C SER A 417 16.22 29.49 -0.98
N ASP A 418 16.58 28.89 -2.13
CA ASP A 418 15.80 28.94 -3.38
C ASP A 418 14.48 28.14 -3.24
N VAL A 419 13.85 28.14 -2.06
CA VAL A 419 12.75 27.23 -1.69
C VAL A 419 11.46 28.04 -1.52
N VAL A 420 10.37 27.56 -2.12
CA VAL A 420 9.05 28.20 -1.97
C VAL A 420 8.53 28.03 -0.54
N PRO A 421 7.74 29.00 -0.02
CA PRO A 421 7.02 28.82 1.24
C PRO A 421 6.12 27.58 1.22
N ARG A 422 5.92 26.92 2.37
CA ARG A 422 5.08 25.71 2.48
C ARG A 422 3.68 25.90 1.90
N TRP A 423 3.10 27.09 2.12
CA TRP A 423 1.76 27.42 1.64
C TRP A 423 1.62 27.42 0.11
N PHE A 424 2.71 27.54 -0.66
CA PHE A 424 2.66 27.58 -2.12
C PHE A 424 2.22 26.25 -2.75
N ASN A 425 2.57 25.13 -2.10
CA ASN A 425 2.18 23.80 -2.56
C ASN A 425 0.81 23.37 -2.00
N MET A 426 0.20 24.21 -1.18
CA MET A 426 -1.18 24.04 -0.76
C MET A 426 -2.07 24.95 -1.60
N GLU A 427 -3.31 24.53 -1.82
CA GLU A 427 -4.26 25.26 -2.66
C GLU A 427 -4.56 26.66 -2.09
N LYS A 428 -3.76 27.63 -2.53
CA LYS A 428 -3.98 29.06 -2.37
C LYS A 428 -3.78 29.66 -3.76
N SER A 429 -4.86 29.68 -4.53
CA SER A 429 -5.03 30.23 -5.89
C SER A 429 -3.82 30.99 -6.48
N LEU A 430 -3.28 30.47 -7.59
CA LEU A 430 -2.31 31.13 -8.48
C LEU A 430 -2.93 32.23 -9.38
N ASP A 431 -4.13 32.71 -9.07
CA ASP A 431 -4.91 33.57 -9.97
C ASP A 431 -4.57 35.06 -9.86
#